data_AF-A0A7G9XQV6-F1
#
_entry.id   AF-A0A7G9XQV6-F1
#
_cell.length_a   1.000
_cell.length_b   1.000
_cell.length_c   1.000
_cell.angle_alpha   90.00
_cell.angle_beta   90.00
_cell.angle_gamma   90.00
#
_symmetry.space_group_name_H-M   'P 1'
#
loop_
_entity.id
_entity.type
_entity.pdbx_description
1 polymer ?
#
loop_
_entity_poly.entity_id
_entity_poly.type
_entity_poly.pdbx_seq_one_letter_code
_entity_poly.pdbx_strand_id
1 'polypeptide(L)'
;MSAPTPPDERRPGAPARHPERVAGLFVAIVWAALVFAVFGVLAVLLDRDPVEQPVGPYFGLVAIVLALGVVYLGIVFTTPARAPGLGAVATAAGVYLVIVLSALVVDTALAFEQATSPFVVAAAILAFAPPIACWAYFRSRR
;
A
#
# COMPACT_ATOMS: atom_id res chain seq x y z
N MET A 1 45.37 -34.84 -3.04
CA MET A 1 44.85 -34.33 -4.32
C MET A 1 43.45 -33.83 -4.06
N SER A 2 43.24 -32.51 -3.99
CA SER A 2 41.92 -31.93 -3.80
C SER A 2 41.18 -31.90 -5.13
N ALA A 3 39.99 -32.49 -5.18
CA ALA A 3 39.14 -32.43 -6.36
C ALA A 3 38.75 -30.96 -6.64
N PRO A 4 38.74 -30.52 -7.90
CA PRO A 4 38.28 -29.18 -8.25
C PRO A 4 36.78 -29.07 -7.96
N THR A 5 36.40 -28.06 -7.19
CA THR A 5 35.00 -27.69 -6.94
C THR A 5 34.34 -27.36 -8.28
N PRO A 6 33.15 -27.92 -8.61
CA PRO A 6 32.47 -27.58 -9.85
C PRO A 6 32.14 -26.07 -9.88
N PRO A 7 32.26 -25.41 -11.03
CA PRO A 7 31.91 -24.00 -11.16
C PRO A 7 30.43 -23.80 -10.87
N ASP A 8 30.12 -22.75 -10.11
CA ASP A 8 28.77 -22.30 -9.82
C ASP A 8 28.05 -22.01 -11.15
N GLU A 9 27.18 -22.91 -11.62
CA GLU A 9 26.32 -22.73 -12.79
C GLU A 9 25.21 -21.69 -12.52
N ARG A 10 25.57 -20.49 -12.05
CA ARG A 10 24.67 -19.35 -12.19
C ARG A 10 24.68 -18.95 -13.66
N ARG A 11 23.72 -19.50 -14.43
CA ARG A 11 23.47 -19.13 -15.83
C ARG A 11 23.58 -17.60 -15.98
N PRO A 12 24.54 -17.09 -16.78
CA PRO A 12 24.59 -15.67 -17.09
C PRO A 12 23.31 -15.32 -17.85
N GLY A 13 22.43 -14.51 -17.25
CA GLY A 13 21.16 -14.08 -17.85
C GLY A 13 19.89 -14.65 -17.23
N ALA A 14 19.96 -15.43 -16.14
CA ALA A 14 18.75 -15.73 -15.37
C ALA A 14 18.17 -14.40 -14.81
N PRO A 15 16.90 -14.04 -15.10
CA PRO A 15 16.31 -12.82 -14.56
C PRO A 15 16.40 -12.84 -13.05
N ALA A 16 16.84 -11.73 -12.44
CA ALA A 16 16.73 -11.56 -11.00
C ALA A 16 15.25 -11.75 -10.62
N ARG A 17 14.93 -12.90 -10.01
CA ARG A 17 13.58 -13.17 -9.52
C ARG A 17 13.38 -12.24 -8.33
N HIS A 18 12.46 -11.29 -8.47
CA HIS A 18 12.03 -10.38 -7.42
C HIS A 18 10.69 -10.86 -6.85
N PRO A 19 10.63 -11.98 -6.10
CA PRO A 19 9.38 -12.51 -5.55
C PRO A 19 8.65 -11.49 -4.67
N GLU A 20 9.39 -10.54 -4.08
CA GLU A 20 8.85 -9.42 -3.30
C GLU A 20 7.91 -8.52 -4.10
N ARG A 21 8.10 -8.39 -5.42
CA ARG A 21 7.22 -7.57 -6.27
C ARG A 21 5.87 -8.23 -6.49
N VAL A 22 5.87 -9.54 -6.80
CA VAL A 22 4.61 -10.28 -7.01
C VAL A 22 3.84 -10.41 -5.71
N ALA A 23 4.53 -10.78 -4.62
CA ALA A 23 3.92 -10.81 -3.29
C ALA A 23 3.41 -9.43 -2.87
N GLY A 24 4.20 -8.38 -3.10
CA GLY A 24 3.81 -7.00 -2.77
C GLY A 24 2.56 -6.54 -3.50
N LEU A 25 2.40 -6.89 -4.78
CA LEU A 25 1.18 -6.59 -5.54
C LEU A 25 -0.04 -7.30 -4.94
N PHE A 26 0.08 -8.60 -4.63
CA PHE A 26 -0.99 -9.35 -3.99
C PHE A 26 -1.38 -8.74 -2.64
N VAL A 27 -0.40 -8.41 -1.79
CA VAL A 27 -0.64 -7.79 -0.49
C VAL A 27 -1.29 -6.40 -0.64
N ALA A 28 -0.89 -5.61 -1.64
CA ALA A 28 -1.51 -4.31 -1.91
C ALA A 28 -3.00 -4.45 -2.34
N ILE A 29 -3.32 -5.48 -3.13
CA ILE A 29 -4.71 -5.80 -3.51
C ILE A 29 -5.51 -6.23 -2.27
N VAL A 30 -4.96 -7.10 -1.43
CA VAL A 30 -5.59 -7.52 -0.17
C VAL A 30 -5.81 -6.33 0.76
N TRP A 31 -4.86 -5.41 0.83
CA TRP A 31 -5.02 -4.16 1.58
C TRP A 31 -6.21 -3.34 1.07
N ALA A 32 -6.36 -3.16 -0.25
CA ALA A 32 -7.51 -2.45 -0.80
C ALA A 32 -8.84 -3.14 -0.47
N ALA A 33 -8.90 -4.48 -0.56
CA ALA A 33 -10.08 -5.24 -0.16
C ALA A 33 -10.43 -5.06 1.33
N LEU A 34 -9.41 -5.03 2.21
CA LEU A 34 -9.59 -4.74 3.63
C LEU A 34 -10.10 -3.32 3.88
N VAL A 35 -9.58 -2.33 3.14
CA VAL A 35 -10.08 -0.94 3.21
C VAL A 35 -11.56 -0.88 2.85
N PHE A 36 -11.98 -1.53 1.75
CA PHE A 36 -13.39 -1.62 1.38
C PHE A 36 -14.25 -2.25 2.48
N ALA A 37 -13.79 -3.34 3.09
CA ALA A 37 -14.52 -4.00 4.19
C ALA A 37 -14.64 -3.08 5.41
N VAL A 38 -13.55 -2.42 5.80
CA VAL A 38 -13.53 -1.47 6.92
C VAL A 38 -14.41 -0.25 6.63
N PHE A 39 -14.46 0.23 5.39
CA PHE A 39 -15.34 1.32 5.00
C PHE A 39 -16.81 0.92 5.12
N GLY A 40 -17.18 -0.29 4.71
CA GLY A 40 -18.53 -0.81 4.91
C GLY A 40 -18.93 -0.86 6.40
N VAL A 41 -18.02 -1.33 7.26
CA VAL A 41 -18.25 -1.35 8.71
C VAL A 41 -18.38 0.07 9.28
N LEU A 42 -17.47 0.98 8.93
CA LEU A 42 -17.50 2.36 9.39
C LEU A 42 -18.75 3.09 8.91
N ALA A 43 -19.19 2.85 7.67
CA ALA A 43 -20.38 3.49 7.13
C ALA A 43 -21.63 3.12 7.92
N VAL A 44 -21.77 1.84 8.29
CA VAL A 44 -22.87 1.37 9.14
C VAL A 44 -22.76 1.93 10.56
N LEU A 45 -21.56 1.97 11.15
CA LEU A 45 -21.38 2.43 12.53
C LEU A 45 -21.55 3.94 12.70
N LEU A 46 -21.17 4.72 11.70
CA LEU A 46 -21.20 6.18 11.74
C LEU A 46 -22.45 6.76 11.05
N ASP A 47 -23.29 5.91 10.45
CA ASP A 47 -24.44 6.32 9.62
C ASP A 47 -24.06 7.40 8.60
N ARG A 48 -22.90 7.21 7.96
CA ARG A 48 -22.24 8.18 7.10
C ARG A 48 -21.54 7.50 5.93
N ASP A 49 -21.66 8.06 4.74
CA ASP A 49 -20.93 7.58 3.57
C ASP A 49 -19.45 8.04 3.56
N PRO A 50 -18.53 7.28 2.95
CA PRO A 50 -17.13 7.69 2.82
C PRO A 50 -16.93 9.02 2.08
N VAL A 51 -17.87 9.36 1.20
CA VAL A 51 -17.92 10.62 0.44
C VAL A 51 -19.38 11.08 0.41
N GLU A 52 -19.72 12.15 1.12
CA GLU A 52 -21.10 12.68 1.14
C GLU A 52 -21.39 13.62 -0.04
N GLN A 53 -20.34 14.20 -0.64
CA GLN A 53 -20.48 15.14 -1.74
C GLN A 53 -20.80 14.46 -3.06
N PRO A 54 -21.53 15.14 -3.97
CA PRO A 54 -21.84 14.62 -5.30
C PRO A 54 -20.58 14.61 -6.18
N VAL A 55 -19.80 13.54 -6.08
CA VAL A 55 -18.61 13.29 -6.90
C VAL A 55 -18.92 12.38 -8.07
N GLY A 56 -18.06 12.39 -9.09
CA GLY A 56 -18.15 11.44 -10.20
C GLY A 56 -18.04 9.98 -9.72
N PRO A 57 -18.71 9.03 -10.39
CA PRO A 57 -18.80 7.62 -9.95
C PRO A 57 -17.43 6.91 -9.89
N TYR A 58 -16.42 7.44 -10.59
CA TYR A 58 -15.08 6.87 -10.65
C TYR A 58 -14.11 7.46 -9.62
N PHE A 59 -14.50 8.47 -8.84
CA PHE A 59 -13.60 9.13 -7.89
C PHE A 59 -12.98 8.15 -6.89
N GLY A 60 -13.81 7.37 -6.19
CA GLY A 60 -13.34 6.39 -5.20
C GLY A 60 -12.45 5.32 -5.82
N LEU A 61 -12.79 4.87 -7.04
CA LEU A 61 -11.99 3.90 -7.78
C LEU A 61 -10.60 4.45 -8.15
N VAL A 62 -10.54 5.68 -8.66
CA VAL A 62 -9.25 6.31 -9.00
C VAL A 62 -8.40 6.52 -7.75
N ALA A 63 -8.99 7.06 -6.68
CA ALA A 63 -8.29 7.30 -5.43
C ALA A 63 -7.72 6.00 -4.83
N ILE A 64 -8.49 4.91 -4.79
CA ILE A 64 -8.02 3.63 -4.25
C ILE A 64 -6.94 2.99 -5.12
N VAL A 65 -7.02 3.11 -6.46
CA VAL A 65 -5.99 2.60 -7.38
C VAL A 65 -4.67 3.35 -7.19
N LEU A 66 -4.72 4.68 -7.06
CA LEU A 66 -3.54 5.48 -6.78
C LEU A 66 -2.93 5.13 -5.41
N ALA A 67 -3.77 4.98 -4.38
CA ALA A 67 -3.33 4.60 -3.04
C ALA A 67 -2.73 3.18 -3.01
N LEU A 68 -3.28 2.24 -3.77
CA LEU A 68 -2.72 0.90 -3.96
C LEU A 68 -1.30 0.97 -4.55
N GLY A 69 -1.08 1.88 -5.50
CA GLY A 69 0.24 2.19 -6.03
C GLY A 69 1.22 2.64 -4.94
N VAL A 70 0.79 3.53 -4.03
CA VAL A 70 1.61 3.95 -2.88
C VAL A 70 1.95 2.78 -1.97
N VAL A 71 0.98 1.94 -1.62
CA VAL A 71 1.21 0.76 -0.77
C VAL A 71 2.19 -0.21 -1.43
N TYR A 72 2.02 -0.48 -2.72
CA TYR A 72 2.93 -1.33 -3.48
C TYR A 72 4.36 -0.78 -3.48
N LEU A 73 4.54 0.52 -3.79
CA LEU A 73 5.85 1.17 -3.74
C LEU A 73 6.44 1.14 -2.33
N GLY A 74 5.61 1.38 -1.33
CA GLY A 74 5.95 1.25 0.08
C GLY A 74 6.54 -0.12 0.41
N ILE A 75 5.90 -1.20 -0.03
CA ILE A 75 6.41 -2.57 0.13
C ILE A 75 7.74 -2.74 -0.58
N VAL A 76 7.83 -2.35 -1.86
CA VAL A 76 9.03 -2.55 -2.69
C VAL A 76 10.25 -1.82 -2.11
N PHE A 77 10.08 -0.59 -1.62
CA PHE A 77 11.17 0.19 -1.05
C PHE A 77 11.50 -0.21 0.41
N THR A 78 10.52 -0.66 1.18
CA THR A 78 10.72 -1.02 2.59
C THR A 78 11.36 -2.41 2.74
N THR A 79 11.00 -3.36 1.88
CA THR A 79 11.49 -4.75 1.98
C THR A 79 13.02 -4.88 2.02
N PRO A 80 13.82 -4.17 1.20
CA PRO A 80 15.29 -4.23 1.27
C PRO A 80 15.90 -3.38 2.40
N ALA A 81 15.13 -2.56 3.10
CA ALA A 81 15.65 -1.61 4.09
C ALA A 81 16.10 -2.27 5.41
N ARG A 82 17.01 -1.60 6.12
CA ARG A 82 17.52 -2.08 7.43
C ARG A 82 16.45 -2.06 8.52
N ALA A 83 15.53 -1.09 8.46
CA ALA A 83 14.42 -0.93 9.39
C ALA A 83 13.14 -0.53 8.63
N PRO A 84 11.96 -1.06 8.99
CA PRO A 84 10.74 -0.85 8.22
C PRO A 84 9.98 0.42 8.62
N GLY A 85 10.28 0.99 9.79
CA GLY A 85 9.45 2.03 10.42
C GLY A 85 9.24 3.26 9.54
N LEU A 86 10.31 3.83 8.99
CA LEU A 86 10.21 4.99 8.09
C LEU A 86 9.42 4.67 6.81
N GLY A 87 9.62 3.47 6.24
CA GLY A 87 8.91 3.04 5.05
C GLY A 87 7.41 2.87 5.31
N ALA A 88 7.04 2.31 6.46
CA ALA A 88 5.64 2.17 6.88
C ALA A 88 4.96 3.52 7.13
N VAL A 89 5.62 4.43 7.86
CA VAL A 89 5.13 5.79 8.09
C VAL A 89 4.97 6.54 6.77
N ALA A 90 5.98 6.47 5.89
CA ALA A 90 5.92 7.12 4.57
C ALA A 90 4.79 6.54 3.70
N THR A 91 4.53 5.23 3.79
CA THR A 91 3.43 4.57 3.08
C THR A 91 2.07 5.08 3.58
N ALA A 92 1.87 5.11 4.90
CA ALA A 92 0.64 5.62 5.50
C ALA A 92 0.39 7.10 5.18
N ALA A 93 1.43 7.94 5.32
CA ALA A 93 1.37 9.34 4.94
C ALA A 93 1.09 9.51 3.44
N GLY A 94 1.72 8.70 2.59
CA GLY A 94 1.50 8.72 1.15
C GLY A 94 0.07 8.33 0.76
N VAL A 95 -0.52 7.32 1.40
CA VAL A 95 -1.93 6.94 1.18
C VAL A 95 -2.85 8.08 1.56
N TYR A 96 -2.66 8.65 2.76
CA TYR A 96 -3.44 9.82 3.21
C TYR A 96 -3.34 10.97 2.21
N LEU A 97 -2.10 11.36 1.84
CA LEU A 97 -1.86 12.47 0.92
C LEU A 97 -2.45 12.20 -0.46
N VAL A 98 -2.33 10.99 -1.00
CA VAL A 98 -2.91 10.66 -2.32
C VAL A 98 -4.41 10.81 -2.32
N ILE A 99 -5.11 10.37 -1.26
CA ILE A 99 -6.57 10.51 -1.19
C ILE A 99 -6.97 11.98 -1.08
N VAL A 100 -6.34 12.74 -0.18
CA VAL A 100 -6.62 14.17 0.02
C VAL A 100 -6.27 14.99 -1.23
N LEU A 101 -5.15 14.72 -1.89
CA LEU A 101 -4.76 15.40 -3.12
C LEU A 101 -5.67 15.02 -4.29
N SER A 102 -6.13 13.77 -4.37
CA SER A 102 -7.11 13.36 -5.38
C SER A 102 -8.44 14.12 -5.19
N ALA A 103 -8.87 14.30 -3.94
CA ALA A 103 -10.02 15.13 -3.61
C ALA A 103 -9.79 16.61 -3.99
N LEU A 104 -8.60 17.16 -3.70
CA LEU A 104 -8.23 18.54 -4.04
C LEU A 104 -8.28 18.84 -5.53
N VAL A 105 -7.95 17.86 -6.38
CA VAL A 105 -8.08 17.99 -7.84
C VAL A 105 -9.53 18.13 -8.29
N VAL A 106 -10.47 17.54 -7.54
CA VAL A 106 -11.91 17.61 -7.83
C VAL A 106 -12.49 18.90 -7.27
N ASP A 107 -12.31 19.14 -5.97
CA ASP A 107 -12.85 20.29 -5.25
C ASP A 107 -12.09 20.54 -3.93
N THR A 108 -11.92 21.80 -3.55
CA THR A 108 -11.18 22.17 -2.32
C THR A 108 -11.96 21.83 -1.05
N ALA A 109 -13.28 21.96 -1.03
CA ALA A 109 -14.12 21.59 0.10
C ALA A 109 -14.11 20.06 0.29
N LEU A 110 -14.13 19.29 -0.80
CA LEU A 110 -13.96 17.83 -0.74
C LEU A 110 -12.60 17.45 -0.12
N ALA A 111 -11.52 18.16 -0.45
CA ALA A 111 -10.22 17.90 0.16
C ALA A 111 -10.22 18.08 1.68
N PHE A 112 -10.88 19.13 2.19
CA PHE A 112 -11.01 19.35 3.63
C PHE A 112 -11.88 18.29 4.31
N GLU A 113 -12.98 17.88 3.68
CA GLU A 113 -13.81 16.78 4.18
C GLU A 113 -13.01 15.47 4.27
N GLN A 114 -12.26 15.15 3.21
CA GLN A 114 -11.44 13.93 3.17
C GLN A 114 -10.24 13.99 4.13
N ALA A 115 -9.67 15.18 4.39
CA ALA A 115 -8.56 15.34 5.33
C ALA A 115 -8.94 14.98 6.78
N THR A 116 -10.18 15.22 7.18
CA THR A 116 -10.66 14.89 8.54
C THR A 116 -11.50 13.62 8.57
N SER A 117 -11.70 12.98 7.41
CA SER A 117 -12.57 11.83 7.27
C SER A 117 -12.05 10.60 8.03
N PRO A 118 -12.87 9.97 8.89
CA PRO A 118 -12.48 8.75 9.60
C PRO A 118 -12.15 7.60 8.63
N PHE A 119 -12.73 7.59 7.44
CA PHE A 119 -12.44 6.62 6.39
C PHE A 119 -11.01 6.77 5.85
N VAL A 120 -10.59 8.00 5.54
CA VAL A 120 -9.23 8.28 5.06
C VAL A 120 -8.19 7.96 6.12
N VAL A 121 -8.47 8.31 7.38
CA VAL A 121 -7.62 7.97 8.51
C VAL A 121 -7.51 6.45 8.68
N ALA A 122 -8.62 5.71 8.61
CA ALA A 122 -8.61 4.26 8.70
C ALA A 122 -7.80 3.61 7.57
N ALA A 123 -7.96 4.08 6.33
CA ALA A 123 -7.18 3.58 5.19
C ALA A 123 -5.67 3.83 5.37
N ALA A 124 -5.29 5.02 5.85
CA ALA A 124 -3.90 5.36 6.15
C ALA A 124 -3.33 4.50 7.28
N ILE A 125 -4.11 4.24 8.34
CA ILE A 125 -3.69 3.34 9.45
C ILE A 125 -3.48 1.91 8.94
N LEU A 126 -4.39 1.39 8.12
CA LEU A 126 -4.24 0.06 7.53
C LEU A 126 -2.99 -0.04 6.63
N ALA A 127 -2.56 1.06 6.01
CA ALA A 127 -1.39 1.11 5.14
C ALA A 127 -0.04 0.94 5.87
N PHE A 128 0.00 0.98 7.20
CA PHE A 128 1.20 0.62 7.97
C PHE A 128 1.53 -0.88 7.87
N ALA A 129 0.50 -1.74 7.84
CA ALA A 129 0.70 -3.17 7.96
C ALA A 129 1.43 -3.81 6.77
N PRO A 130 1.08 -3.52 5.50
CA PRO A 130 1.71 -4.16 4.34
C PRO A 130 3.25 -4.09 4.28
N PRO A 131 3.90 -2.91 4.39
CA PRO A 131 5.36 -2.83 4.31
C PRO A 131 6.05 -3.51 5.49
N ILE A 132 5.48 -3.44 6.70
CA ILE A 132 6.02 -4.10 7.90
C ILE A 132 5.93 -5.62 7.77
N ALA A 133 4.75 -6.14 7.38
CA ALA A 133 4.51 -7.57 7.24
C ALA A 133 5.41 -8.19 6.16
N CYS A 134 5.52 -7.55 4.99
CA CYS A 134 6.40 -8.01 3.92
C CYS A 134 7.86 -7.99 4.36
N TRP A 135 8.32 -6.90 4.97
CA TRP A 135 9.68 -6.79 5.49
C TRP A 135 10.00 -7.90 6.50
N ALA A 136 9.12 -8.13 7.47
CA ALA A 136 9.31 -9.14 8.50
C ALA A 136 9.40 -10.55 7.89
N TYR A 137 8.50 -10.86 6.94
CA TYR A 137 8.48 -12.13 6.24
C TYR A 137 9.77 -12.36 5.44
N PHE A 138 10.16 -11.42 4.57
CA PHE A 138 11.35 -11.60 3.72
C PHE A 138 12.65 -11.57 4.52
N ARG A 139 12.72 -10.82 5.63
CA ARG A 139 13.87 -10.82 6.52
C ARG A 139 14.03 -12.15 7.26
N SER A 140 12.94 -12.79 7.67
CA SER A 140 12.99 -14.09 8.36
C SER A 140 13.45 -15.25 7.47
N ARG A 141 13.42 -15.09 6.14
CA ARG A 141 13.80 -16.10 5.15
C ARG A 141 15.16 -15.86 4.49
N ARG A 142 15.89 -14.82 4.90
CA ARG A 142 17.28 -14.56 4.50
C ARG A 142 18.21 -15.11 5.56
#